data_AF-A0A176TMV5-F1
#
_entry.id   AF-A0A176TMV5-F1
#
_cell.length_a   1.000
_cell.length_b   1.000
_cell.length_c   1.000
_cell.angle_alpha   90.00
_cell.angle_beta   90.00
_cell.angle_gamma   90.00
#
_symmetry.space_group_name_H-M   'P 1'
#
loop_
_entity.id
_entity.type
_entity.pdbx_description
1 polymer ?
#
loop_
_entity_poly.entity_id
_entity_poly.type
_entity_poly.pdbx_seq_one_letter_code
_entity_poly.pdbx_strand_id
1 'polypeptide(L)' 'MKQIVVIFWSFIFGEVIGAVGGALEVMTYKPLTIGIIAAVAALITSNGISLLSKSDSVK' A
#
# COMPACT_ATOMS: atom_id res chain seq x y z
N MET A 1 -0.90 -6.79 26.79
CA MET A 1 -1.72 -6.09 25.77
C MET A 1 -0.94 -5.78 24.49
N LYS A 2 0.15 -5.01 24.51
CA LYS A 2 0.91 -4.65 23.28
C LYS A 2 1.39 -5.85 22.43
N GLN A 3 1.93 -6.90 23.04
CA GLN A 3 2.47 -8.06 22.29
C GLN A 3 1.39 -8.88 21.58
N ILE A 4 0.21 -9.01 22.17
CA ILE A 4 -0.93 -9.73 21.57
C ILE A 4 -1.44 -8.98 20.33
N VAL A 5 -1.51 -7.64 20.41
CA VAL A 5 -1.90 -6.79 19.29
C VAL A 5 -0.88 -6.91 18.16
N VAL A 6 0.42 -6.91 18.47
CA VAL A 6 1.48 -7.10 17.47
C VAL A 6 1.33 -8.47 16.79
N ILE A 7 1.18 -9.56 17.55
CA ILE A 7 1.02 -10.91 17.00
C ILE A 7 -0.22 -11.00 16.10
N PHE A 8 -1.35 -10.45 16.54
CA PHE A 8 -2.60 -10.44 15.77
C PHE A 8 -2.42 -9.72 14.42
N TRP A 9 -1.86 -8.52 14.42
CA TRP A 9 -1.65 -7.77 13.19
C TRP A 9 -0.58 -8.40 12.31
N SER A 10 0.52 -8.91 12.88
CA SER A 10 1.58 -9.57 12.12
C SER A 10 1.07 -10.81 11.37
N PHE A 11 0.17 -11.60 11.99
CA PHE A 11 -0.45 -12.75 11.31
C PHE A 11 -1.28 -12.31 10.11
N ILE A 12 -2.21 -11.37 10.31
CA ILE A 12 -3.09 -10.87 9.25
C ILE A 12 -2.28 -10.22 8.11
N PHE A 13 -1.30 -9.38 8.45
CA PHE A 13 -0.43 -8.77 7.45
C PHE A 13 0.39 -9.81 6.68
N GLY A 14 0.82 -10.89 7.33
CA GLY A 14 1.51 -12.01 6.67
C GLY A 14 0.65 -12.66 5.58
N GLU A 15 -0.62 -12.95 5.88
CA GLU A 15 -1.54 -13.53 4.90
C GLU A 15 -1.85 -12.58 3.74
N VAL A 16 -2.04 -11.28 4.02
CA VAL A 16 -2.29 -10.27 2.98
C VAL A 16 -1.07 -10.12 2.06
N ILE A 17 0.14 -10.04 2.62
CA ILE A 17 1.38 -9.95 1.84
C ILE A 17 1.56 -11.23 1.00
N GLY A 18 1.31 -12.40 1.58
CA GLY A 18 1.38 -13.69 0.87
C GLY A 18 0.41 -13.78 -0.30
N ALA A 19 -0.83 -13.33 -0.11
CA ALA A 19 -1.84 -13.28 -1.17
C ALA A 19 -1.44 -12.34 -2.32
N VAL A 20 -0.89 -11.16 -2.01
CA VAL A 20 -0.37 -10.22 -3.01
C VAL A 20 0.84 -10.81 -3.75
N GLY A 21 1.78 -11.42 -3.03
CA GLY A 21 2.94 -12.10 -3.59
C GLY A 21 2.57 -13.22 -4.55
N GLY A 22 1.67 -14.12 -4.15
CA GLY A 22 1.20 -15.21 -4.99
C GLY A 22 0.48 -14.73 -6.25
N ALA A 23 -0.26 -13.61 -6.18
CA ALA A 23 -0.87 -13.01 -7.35
C ALA A 23 0.17 -12.43 -8.34
N LEU A 24 1.32 -11.96 -7.84
CA LEU A 24 2.42 -11.44 -8.66
C LEU A 24 3.18 -12.55 -9.40
N GLU A 25 3.31 -13.74 -8.80
CA GLU A 25 4.04 -14.88 -9.39
C GLU A 25 3.37 -15.42 -10.67
N VAL A 26 2.05 -15.30 -10.78
CA VAL A 26 1.28 -15.82 -11.93
C VAL A 26 1.06 -14.73 -12.99
N MET A 27 1.48 -13.49 -12.75
CA MET A 27 1.24 -12.38 -13.66
C MET A 27 2.35 -12.23 -14.70
N THR A 28 1.98 -12.00 -15.97
CA THR A 28 2.94 -11.61 -16.99
C THR A 28 3.51 -10.22 -16.68
N TYR A 29 4.79 -10.17 -16.30
CA TYR A 29 5.46 -8.91 -15.97
C TYR A 29 5.63 -8.01 -17.21
N LYS A 30 4.94 -6.86 -17.22
CA LYS A 30 5.05 -5.83 -18.26
C LYS A 30 5.66 -4.56 -17.64
N PRO A 31 6.99 -4.34 -17.77
CA PRO A 31 7.70 -3.30 -17.02
C PRO A 31 7.13 -1.90 -17.20
N LEU A 32 6.79 -1.53 -18.44
CA LEU A 32 6.28 -0.20 -18.75
C LEU A 32 4.91 0.06 -18.12
N THR A 33 3.99 -0.92 -18.22
CA THR A 33 2.64 -0.80 -17.63
C THR A 33 2.72 -0.68 -16.11
N ILE A 34 3.56 -1.50 -15.47
CA ILE A 34 3.76 -1.48 -14.02
C ILE A 34 4.38 -0.14 -13.60
N GLY A 35 5.38 0.35 -14.33
CA GLY A 35 6.03 1.64 -14.07
C GLY A 35 5.05 2.81 -14.17
N ILE A 36 4.17 2.83 -15.17
CA ILE A 36 3.16 3.87 -15.33
C ILE A 36 2.15 3.84 -14.16
N ILE A 37 1.64 2.65 -13.81
CA ILE A 37 0.68 2.51 -12.71
C ILE A 37 1.32 2.96 -11.39
N ALA A 38 2.57 2.56 -11.12
CA ALA A 38 3.30 2.97 -9.93
C ALA A 38 3.51 4.49 -9.87
N ALA A 39 3.86 5.12 -10.99
CA ALA A 39 4.02 6.57 -11.07
C ALA A 39 2.71 7.32 -10.79
N VAL A 40 1.59 6.85 -11.35
CA VAL A 40 0.25 7.42 -11.10
C VAL A 40 -0.15 7.25 -9.64
N ALA A 41 0.04 6.07 -9.06
CA ALA A 41 -0.26 5.82 -7.65
C ALA A 41 0.56 6.72 -6.72
N ALA A 42 1.85 6.91 -7.02
CA ALA A 42 2.73 7.81 -6.27
C ALA A 42 2.28 9.27 -6.39
N LEU A 43 1.89 9.72 -7.59
CA LEU A 43 1.33 11.07 -7.80
C LEU A 43 0.05 11.27 -6.99
N ILE A 44 -0.89 10.33 -7.05
CA ILE A 44 -2.16 10.43 -6.31
C ILE A 44 -1.89 10.45 -4.80
N THR A 45 -1.03 9.56 -4.32
CA THR A 45 -0.77 9.41 -2.88
C THR A 45 -0.03 10.64 -2.33
N SER A 46 1.02 11.11 -3.00
CA SER A 46 1.79 12.27 -2.55
C SER A 46 0.95 13.56 -2.51
N ASN A 47 0.15 13.81 -3.54
CA ASN A 47 -0.74 14.96 -3.57
C ASN A 47 -1.94 14.77 -2.64
N GLY A 48 -2.50 13.57 -2.55
CA GLY A 48 -3.63 13.23 -1.68
C GLY A 48 -3.29 13.42 -0.20
N ILE A 49 -2.12 12.95 0.24
CA ILE A 49 -1.64 13.19 1.61
C ILE A 49 -1.52 14.71 1.85
N SER A 50 -0.92 15.45 0.92
CA SER A 50 -0.81 16.91 1.05
C SER A 50 -2.17 17.59 1.18
N LEU A 51 -3.16 17.18 0.39
CA LEU A 51 -4.54 17.70 0.45
C LEU A 51 -5.24 17.35 1.77
N LEU A 52 -5.14 16.11 2.22
CA LEU A 52 -5.72 15.64 3.49
C LEU A 52 -5.08 16.36 4.70
N SER A 53 -3.76 16.56 4.68
CA SER A 53 -3.07 17.32 5.73
C SER A 53 -3.43 18.80 5.72
N LYS A 54 -3.79 19.37 4.56
CA LYS A 54 -4.23 20.76 4.43
C LYS A 54 -5.65 20.97 4.96
N SER A 55 -6.54 19.98 4.85
CA SER A 55 -7.86 20.03 5.49
C SER A 55 -7.80 19.96 7.02
N ASP A 56 -6.76 19.33 7.58
CA ASP A 56 -6.58 19.19 9.04
C ASP A 56 -5.93 20.42 9.69
N SER A 57 -5.24 21.26 8.91
CA SER A 57 -4.56 22.47 9.35
C SER A 57 -5.42 23.74 9.26
N VAL A 58 -6.67 23.62 8.82
CA VAL A 58 -7.68 24.67 9.00
C VAL A 58 -8.25 24.53 10.41
N LYS A 59 -7.53 25.09 11.38
CA LYS A 59 -8.07 25.53 12.66
C LYS A 59 -7.91 27.04 12.75
#